data_AF-A0A520I2F8-F1
#
_entry.id   AF-A0A520I2F8-F1
#
_cell.length_a   1.000
_cell.length_b   1.000
_cell.length_c   1.000
_cell.angle_alpha   90.00
_cell.angle_beta   90.00
_cell.angle_gamma   90.00
#
_symmetry.space_group_name_H-M   'P 1'
#
loop_
_entity.id
_entity.type
_entity.pdbx_description
1 polymer ?
#
loop_
_entity_poly.entity_id
_entity_poly.type
_entity_poly.pdbx_seq_one_letter_code
_entity_poly.pdbx_strand_id
1 'polypeptide(L)'
;NNKFRVNADFTFRNTNNNRDQKRVQVPYSNSRGVTSYIGTTTNDLSFDQRETNYLATNIYAEFEERFGSDHYLKAMAGYNYEQSTFNRLAVQRNGIIFEDATDLNLALGQSIATGGGYEQWAILGGFSRLNYSFKDRYLLEVNARYDGSSKFPANQRYGFFPSVSAGWRINKESFWKVSDKLISDLKVRASYGSLGNGNIASYAFQEIFNVSQSGVILNGSRPQTTRNPAVLPDGLTWETSTTSNFGLDLTMLSGRLSFTGDAYIRKTTDMFTFGLTPPAVFGADVPKGNYADLTTRGWEASVSWNDKIGRGDKPVRYNVRLTLADNKTKIDKYNNPDKLLSDYYEGQTLGEIWGYETEGFFIDEADIASHARQDPQMRASPTGRWFPGDIKLRDLNGDGLINVGENKVGKSGDRRIIGNSAPRYTYGINLGADWNNFSFAVFFQGVGKQQWYPSTETEMFWGQYNRPYNNVPTFHLGNMWTPQNTDAYFPRTMSRAASNNTNRTLGVAQTRYLQNVAYL
;
A
#
# COMPACT_ATOMS: atom_id res chain seq x y z
N ASN A 1 5.99 31.30 37.87
CA ASN A 1 6.88 30.58 36.93
C ASN A 1 6.19 29.32 36.41
N ASN A 2 5.75 29.31 35.16
CA ASN A 2 4.96 28.24 34.54
C ASN A 2 5.83 27.06 34.04
N LYS A 3 6.69 26.55 34.94
CA LYS A 3 7.75 25.57 34.64
C LYS A 3 7.28 24.12 34.71
N PHE A 4 6.23 23.86 35.46
CA PHE A 4 5.56 22.56 35.53
C PHE A 4 4.12 22.74 35.06
N ARG A 5 3.66 21.84 34.18
CA ARG A 5 2.32 21.86 33.58
C ARG A 5 1.75 20.45 33.58
N VAL A 6 0.50 20.30 33.96
CA VAL A 6 -0.26 19.05 33.76
C VAL A 6 -1.31 19.34 32.72
N ASN A 7 -1.38 18.48 31.70
CA ASN A 7 -2.35 18.58 30.62
C ASN A 7 -3.14 17.27 30.60
N ALA A 8 -4.44 17.38 30.35
CA ALA A 8 -5.31 16.24 30.12
C ALA A 8 -6.26 16.60 28.99
N ASP A 9 -6.47 15.68 28.07
CA ASP A 9 -7.51 15.75 27.06
C ASP A 9 -8.34 14.47 27.06
N PHE A 10 -9.61 14.65 26.74
CA PHE A 10 -10.60 13.58 26.63
C PHE A 10 -11.40 13.82 25.36
N THR A 11 -11.42 12.83 24.48
CA THR A 11 -12.17 12.83 23.24
C THR A 11 -13.20 11.71 23.28
N PHE A 12 -14.46 12.07 23.11
CA PHE A 12 -15.52 11.12 22.78
C PHE A 12 -16.05 11.43 21.38
N ARG A 13 -16.16 10.41 20.53
CA ARG A 13 -16.74 10.49 19.20
C ARG A 13 -17.69 9.32 18.99
N ASN A 14 -18.96 9.63 18.74
CA ASN A 14 -19.96 8.67 18.29
C ASN A 14 -20.18 8.90 16.78
N THR A 15 -20.01 7.85 15.98
CA THR A 15 -20.24 7.88 14.53
C THR A 15 -21.41 6.96 14.19
N ASN A 16 -22.55 7.53 13.81
CA ASN A 16 -23.72 6.78 13.36
C ASN A 16 -23.79 6.78 11.83
N ASN A 17 -23.75 5.59 11.24
CA ASN A 17 -24.00 5.38 9.82
C ASN A 17 -25.30 4.58 9.68
N ASN A 18 -26.40 5.27 9.38
CA ASN A 18 -27.71 4.67 9.19
C ASN A 18 -27.94 4.42 7.70
N ARG A 19 -28.46 3.23 7.34
CA ARG A 19 -28.85 2.90 5.98
C ARG A 19 -30.18 2.16 5.99
N ASP A 20 -31.23 2.88 5.64
CA ASP A 20 -32.54 2.28 5.39
C ASP A 20 -32.77 2.25 3.88
N GLN A 21 -33.15 1.10 3.35
CA GLN A 21 -33.33 0.89 1.92
C GLN A 21 -34.64 0.16 1.66
N LYS A 22 -35.63 0.92 1.23
CA LYS A 22 -36.74 0.39 0.44
C LYS A 22 -36.38 0.40 -1.04
N ARG A 23 -36.69 -0.65 -1.79
CA ARG A 23 -36.56 -0.65 -3.26
C ARG A 23 -37.53 -1.60 -3.93
N VAL A 24 -38.47 -1.06 -4.69
CA VAL A 24 -39.52 -1.80 -5.42
C VAL A 24 -39.39 -1.52 -6.91
N GLN A 25 -39.30 -2.55 -7.75
CA GLN A 25 -39.96 -2.55 -9.05
C GLN A 25 -40.20 -3.96 -9.60
N VAL A 26 -41.48 -4.33 -9.65
CA VAL A 26 -41.97 -5.59 -10.21
C VAL A 26 -43.32 -5.32 -10.92
N PRO A 27 -43.37 -4.38 -11.90
CA PRO A 27 -44.07 -4.70 -13.17
C PRO A 27 -43.34 -4.30 -14.49
N TYR A 28 -43.81 -4.94 -15.57
CA TYR A 28 -43.61 -4.74 -17.02
C TYR A 28 -44.80 -5.50 -17.69
N SER A 29 -44.92 -5.69 -19.02
CA SER A 29 -46.02 -6.44 -19.65
C SER A 29 -45.69 -6.84 -21.08
N ASN A 30 -46.14 -8.02 -21.53
CA ASN A 30 -45.92 -8.47 -22.91
C ASN A 30 -47.09 -8.18 -23.87
N SER A 31 -48.28 -7.81 -23.39
CA SER A 31 -49.44 -7.41 -24.21
C SER A 31 -50.60 -6.84 -23.37
N ARG A 32 -51.65 -6.29 -24.00
CA ARG A 32 -52.74 -5.58 -23.31
C ARG A 32 -53.51 -6.52 -22.36
N GLY A 33 -53.41 -6.29 -21.05
CA GLY A 33 -53.97 -7.15 -20.00
C GLY A 33 -52.99 -8.19 -19.42
N VAL A 34 -51.74 -8.19 -19.88
CA VAL A 34 -50.64 -9.01 -19.32
C VAL A 34 -49.78 -8.14 -18.39
N THR A 35 -48.94 -8.77 -17.57
CA THR A 35 -47.83 -8.17 -16.79
C THR A 35 -46.59 -9.12 -16.90
N SER A 36 -45.35 -8.64 -16.76
CA SER A 36 -44.09 -9.43 -16.92
C SER A 36 -42.90 -8.76 -16.20
N TYR A 37 -41.67 -9.32 -16.20
CA TYR A 37 -40.55 -8.87 -15.31
C TYR A 37 -39.13 -8.97 -15.93
N ILE A 38 -38.37 -7.86 -16.11
CA ILE A 38 -36.94 -7.86 -16.54
C ILE A 38 -36.16 -6.67 -15.91
N GLY A 39 -34.94 -6.80 -15.36
CA GLY A 39 -34.07 -7.99 -15.30
C GLY A 39 -33.11 -8.08 -14.09
N THR A 40 -33.14 -7.12 -13.15
CA THR A 40 -32.45 -7.19 -11.85
C THR A 40 -33.25 -6.51 -10.72
N THR A 41 -34.52 -6.21 -10.96
CA THR A 41 -35.35 -5.32 -10.13
C THR A 41 -36.17 -6.07 -9.09
N THR A 42 -36.34 -5.46 -7.93
CA THR A 42 -36.56 -6.16 -6.65
C THR A 42 -37.78 -5.65 -5.87
N ASN A 43 -38.04 -6.20 -4.68
CA ASN A 43 -38.96 -5.58 -3.70
C ASN A 43 -38.41 -5.83 -2.29
N ASP A 44 -37.50 -4.97 -1.85
CA ASP A 44 -36.74 -5.06 -0.58
C ASP A 44 -37.10 -3.93 0.39
N LEU A 45 -37.23 -4.23 1.68
CA LEU A 45 -37.28 -3.24 2.77
C LEU A 45 -36.22 -3.57 3.82
N SER A 46 -35.20 -2.72 3.94
CA SER A 46 -34.00 -2.95 4.74
C SER A 46 -33.71 -1.78 5.68
N PHE A 47 -33.13 -2.09 6.84
CA PHE A 47 -32.66 -1.15 7.87
C PHE A 47 -31.32 -1.66 8.40
N ASP A 48 -30.23 -0.90 8.21
CA ASP A 48 -28.84 -1.25 8.52
C ASP A 48 -28.21 -0.11 9.33
N GLN A 49 -28.30 -0.23 10.65
CA GLN A 49 -27.81 0.72 11.64
C GLN A 49 -26.41 0.32 12.08
N ARG A 50 -25.48 1.28 12.05
CA ARG A 50 -24.09 1.07 12.44
C ARG A 50 -23.62 2.20 13.34
N GLU A 51 -23.13 1.83 14.51
CA GLU A 51 -22.59 2.77 15.49
C GLU A 51 -21.11 2.45 15.71
N THR A 52 -20.26 3.48 15.70
CA THR A 52 -18.91 3.38 16.25
C THR A 52 -18.78 4.37 17.40
N ASN A 53 -18.67 3.84 18.62
CA ASN A 53 -18.28 4.61 19.80
C ASN A 53 -16.75 4.60 19.92
N TYR A 54 -16.16 5.79 19.97
CA TYR A 54 -14.72 5.98 20.12
C TYR A 54 -14.43 6.88 21.32
N LEU A 55 -13.53 6.45 22.18
CA LEU A 55 -13.08 7.16 23.36
C LEU A 55 -11.55 7.22 23.34
N ALA A 56 -10.98 8.40 23.58
CA ALA A 56 -9.56 8.59 23.76
C ALA A 56 -9.28 9.53 24.94
N THR A 57 -8.26 9.21 25.74
CA THR A 57 -7.82 10.00 26.89
C THR A 57 -6.31 10.13 26.84
N ASN A 58 -5.78 11.34 26.97
CA ASN A 58 -4.36 11.57 27.25
C ASN A 58 -4.23 12.33 28.57
N ILE A 59 -3.27 11.95 29.41
CA ILE A 59 -2.88 12.71 30.60
C ILE A 59 -1.36 12.72 30.65
N TYR A 60 -0.76 13.91 30.70
CA TYR A 60 0.70 14.05 30.76
C TYR A 60 1.14 15.26 31.59
N ALA A 61 2.28 15.12 32.25
CA ALA A 61 2.99 16.19 32.91
C ALA A 61 4.18 16.63 32.06
N GLU A 62 4.43 17.94 32.01
CA GLU A 62 5.63 18.56 31.46
C GLU A 62 6.40 19.29 32.55
N PHE A 63 7.73 19.22 32.50
CA PHE A 63 8.65 20.09 33.22
C PHE A 63 9.61 20.76 32.24
N GLU A 64 9.81 22.07 32.37
CA GLU A 64 10.65 22.87 31.49
C GLU A 64 11.42 23.92 32.28
N GLU A 65 12.75 23.91 32.14
CA GLU A 65 13.66 24.73 32.95
C GLU A 65 14.93 25.10 32.17
N ARG A 66 15.50 26.28 32.49
CA ARG A 66 16.84 26.66 32.05
C ARG A 66 17.75 26.84 33.27
N PHE A 67 18.72 25.93 33.41
CA PHE A 67 19.69 25.95 34.50
C PHE A 67 20.89 26.83 34.06
N GLY A 68 20.91 28.07 34.55
CA GLY A 68 21.87 29.08 34.14
C GLY A 68 21.67 29.54 32.69
N SER A 69 22.73 30.03 32.05
CA SER A 69 22.71 30.45 30.64
C SER A 69 22.73 29.26 29.67
N ASP A 70 23.31 28.14 30.08
CA ASP A 70 23.87 27.16 29.14
C ASP A 70 23.04 25.87 29.03
N HIS A 71 22.25 25.50 30.03
CA HIS A 71 21.54 24.22 30.06
C HIS A 71 20.03 24.44 29.97
N TYR A 72 19.39 23.87 28.95
CA TYR A 72 17.93 23.82 28.83
C TYR A 72 17.46 22.37 28.90
N LEU A 73 16.43 22.12 29.70
CA LEU A 73 15.82 20.80 29.88
C LEU A 73 14.30 20.91 29.70
N LYS A 74 13.73 20.03 28.88
CA LYS A 74 12.28 19.81 28.81
C LYS A 74 11.97 18.32 28.90
N ALA A 75 11.34 17.92 30.00
CA ALA A 75 10.88 16.55 30.25
C ALA A 75 9.36 16.46 30.14
N MET A 76 8.85 15.32 29.68
CA MET A 76 7.44 14.98 29.61
C MET A 76 7.26 13.50 29.96
N ALA A 77 6.21 13.17 30.70
CA ALA A 77 5.75 11.79 30.89
C ALA A 77 4.22 11.75 31.00
N GLY A 78 3.59 10.70 30.48
CA GLY A 78 2.15 10.57 30.46
C GLY A 78 1.64 9.20 30.03
N TYR A 79 0.31 9.09 29.99
CA TYR A 79 -0.42 7.92 29.52
C TYR A 79 -1.48 8.33 28.49
N ASN A 80 -1.68 7.46 27.51
CA ASN A 80 -2.75 7.50 26.51
C ASN A 80 -3.59 6.22 26.65
N TYR A 81 -4.89 6.34 26.46
CA TYR A 81 -5.82 5.22 26.31
C TYR A 81 -6.79 5.51 25.17
N GLU A 82 -7.02 4.54 24.31
CA GLU A 82 -7.97 4.61 23.19
C GLU A 82 -8.83 3.35 23.17
N GLN A 83 -10.13 3.49 22.93
CA GLN A 83 -11.04 2.38 22.67
C GLN A 83 -11.99 2.73 21.53
N SER A 84 -12.21 1.77 20.62
CA SER A 84 -13.27 1.79 19.63
C SER A 84 -14.17 0.58 19.81
N THR A 85 -15.48 0.81 19.86
CA THR A 85 -16.52 -0.23 19.88
C THR A 85 -17.47 0.02 18.71
N PHE A 86 -17.51 -0.91 17.76
CA PHE A 86 -18.40 -0.93 16.61
C PHE A 86 -19.54 -1.92 16.86
N ASN A 87 -20.77 -1.45 16.64
CA ASN A 87 -21.99 -2.25 16.65
C ASN A 87 -22.68 -2.13 15.30
N ARG A 88 -23.25 -3.24 14.81
CA ARG A 88 -24.12 -3.25 13.63
C ARG A 88 -25.35 -4.11 13.87
N LEU A 89 -26.51 -3.55 13.51
CA LEU A 89 -27.77 -4.26 13.34
C LEU A 89 -28.24 -4.07 11.90
N ALA A 90 -28.49 -5.16 11.19
CA ALA A 90 -29.02 -5.13 9.84
C ALA A 90 -30.22 -6.08 9.67
N VAL A 91 -31.24 -5.57 9.01
CA VAL A 91 -32.47 -6.28 8.63
C VAL A 91 -32.76 -5.99 7.17
N GLN A 92 -33.28 -6.96 6.44
CA GLN A 92 -33.89 -6.82 5.13
C GLN A 92 -35.04 -7.82 5.00
N ARG A 93 -36.21 -7.37 4.55
CA ARG A 93 -37.40 -8.19 4.35
C ARG A 93 -38.09 -7.77 3.06
N ASN A 94 -38.47 -8.74 2.25
CA ASN A 94 -39.01 -8.50 0.93
C ASN A 94 -40.55 -8.56 0.91
N GLY A 95 -41.16 -8.34 -0.25
CA GLY A 95 -42.61 -8.52 -0.43
C GLY A 95 -43.45 -7.44 0.23
N ILE A 96 -43.07 -6.18 0.02
CA ILE A 96 -43.77 -5.00 0.54
C ILE A 96 -45.14 -4.88 -0.12
N ILE A 97 -46.19 -4.63 0.67
CA ILE A 97 -47.59 -4.70 0.22
C ILE A 97 -48.03 -3.53 -0.67
N PHE A 98 -47.36 -2.37 -0.59
CA PHE A 98 -47.54 -1.25 -1.51
C PHE A 98 -46.27 -0.39 -1.60
N GLU A 99 -46.17 0.44 -2.65
CA GLU A 99 -44.95 1.17 -3.01
C GLU A 99 -44.47 2.18 -1.96
N ASP A 100 -45.36 2.71 -1.12
CA ASP A 100 -45.04 3.70 -0.06
C ASP A 100 -44.83 3.11 1.34
N ALA A 101 -45.16 1.84 1.59
CA ALA A 101 -45.07 1.21 2.90
C ALA A 101 -43.63 1.20 3.48
N THR A 102 -43.36 2.02 4.49
CA THR A 102 -42.03 2.18 5.11
C THR A 102 -41.79 1.27 6.32
N ASP A 103 -42.83 0.65 6.88
CA ASP A 103 -42.74 -0.16 8.10
C ASP A 103 -42.50 -1.65 7.79
N LEU A 104 -41.66 -2.32 8.60
CA LEU A 104 -41.25 -3.72 8.44
C LEU A 104 -42.42 -4.73 8.52
N ASN A 105 -43.52 -4.36 9.17
CA ASN A 105 -44.76 -5.15 9.23
C ASN A 105 -45.58 -5.05 7.94
N LEU A 106 -45.34 -4.03 7.12
CA LEU A 106 -45.94 -3.85 5.79
C LEU A 106 -45.16 -4.59 4.68
N ALA A 107 -44.31 -5.54 5.07
CA ALA A 107 -43.67 -6.51 4.19
C ALA A 107 -44.14 -7.92 4.57
N LEU A 108 -44.64 -8.70 3.61
CA LEU A 108 -45.16 -10.06 3.82
C LEU A 108 -44.21 -11.17 3.34
N GLY A 109 -43.10 -10.80 2.70
CA GLY A 109 -42.10 -11.75 2.25
C GLY A 109 -41.53 -12.58 3.40
N GLN A 110 -41.41 -13.88 3.14
CA GLN A 110 -40.84 -14.87 4.05
C GLN A 110 -39.31 -14.89 3.99
N SER A 111 -38.71 -14.27 2.96
CA SER A 111 -37.28 -14.03 2.91
C SER A 111 -36.96 -12.81 3.79
N ILE A 112 -36.38 -13.09 4.95
CA ILE A 112 -35.81 -12.11 5.87
C ILE A 112 -34.31 -12.40 5.95
N ALA A 113 -33.48 -11.42 5.61
CA ALA A 113 -32.05 -11.44 5.86
C ALA A 113 -31.75 -10.57 7.09
N THR A 114 -31.07 -11.15 8.07
CA THR A 114 -30.54 -10.42 9.23
C THR A 114 -29.02 -10.43 9.20
N GLY A 115 -28.41 -9.42 9.82
CA GLY A 115 -26.97 -9.33 9.99
C GLY A 115 -26.63 -8.62 11.29
N GLY A 116 -25.58 -9.08 11.94
CA GLY A 116 -25.00 -8.41 13.10
C GLY A 116 -23.59 -7.91 12.81
N GLY A 117 -22.97 -7.32 13.83
CA GLY A 117 -21.55 -7.06 13.90
C GLY A 117 -21.21 -6.49 15.26
N TYR A 118 -20.17 -7.03 15.90
CA TYR A 118 -19.57 -6.46 17.09
C TYR A 118 -18.06 -6.50 16.91
N GLU A 119 -17.41 -5.36 17.08
CA GLU A 119 -15.95 -5.29 17.14
C GLU A 119 -15.54 -4.28 18.22
N GLN A 120 -14.71 -4.71 19.16
CA GLN A 120 -14.08 -3.82 20.12
C GLN A 120 -12.57 -4.04 20.15
N TRP A 121 -11.84 -2.93 20.06
CA TRP A 121 -10.42 -2.88 20.36
C TRP A 121 -10.13 -1.68 21.27
N ALA A 122 -9.15 -1.87 22.16
CA ALA A 122 -8.52 -0.83 22.96
C ALA A 122 -6.99 -0.89 22.85
N ILE A 123 -6.35 0.27 23.01
CA ILE A 123 -4.91 0.50 23.10
C ILE A 123 -4.65 1.31 24.38
N LEU A 124 -3.57 0.99 25.09
CA LEU A 124 -3.13 1.69 26.31
C LEU A 124 -1.61 1.90 26.23
N GLY A 125 -1.13 3.12 26.37
CA GLY A 125 0.28 3.45 26.21
C GLY A 125 0.83 4.36 27.29
N GLY A 126 1.97 3.98 27.89
CA GLY A 126 2.79 4.88 28.70
C GLY A 126 3.90 5.49 27.86
N PHE A 127 4.11 6.80 27.95
CA PHE A 127 5.10 7.51 27.13
C PHE A 127 5.92 8.52 27.93
N SER A 128 7.17 8.73 27.51
CA SER A 128 8.03 9.80 28.02
C SER A 128 8.93 10.39 26.93
N ARG A 129 9.32 11.65 27.13
CA ARG A 129 10.23 12.40 26.27
C ARG A 129 11.11 13.31 27.10
N LEU A 130 12.42 13.24 26.87
CA LEU A 130 13.44 14.07 27.48
C LEU A 130 14.17 14.83 26.39
N ASN A 131 14.10 16.16 26.40
CA ASN A 131 14.87 17.04 25.53
C ASN A 131 15.90 17.78 26.38
N TYR A 132 17.16 17.75 25.98
CA TYR A 132 18.25 18.47 26.62
C TYR A 132 19.04 19.26 25.58
N SER A 133 19.40 20.50 25.92
CA SER A 133 20.25 21.34 25.10
C SER A 133 21.34 21.98 25.93
N PHE A 134 22.59 21.84 25.46
CA PHE A 134 23.74 22.55 26.01
C PHE A 134 24.22 23.62 25.01
N LYS A 135 24.26 24.88 25.49
CA LYS A 135 24.63 26.09 24.75
C LYS A 135 23.86 26.31 23.44
N ASP A 136 22.63 25.80 23.37
CA ASP A 136 21.80 25.73 22.16
C ASP A 136 22.54 25.10 20.95
N ARG A 137 23.53 24.24 21.23
CA ARG A 137 24.54 23.74 20.30
C ARG A 137 24.55 22.22 20.24
N TYR A 138 24.66 21.55 21.38
CA TYR A 138 24.50 20.10 21.48
C TYR A 138 23.09 19.81 21.95
N LEU A 139 22.37 19.00 21.17
CA LEU A 139 20.97 18.66 21.36
C LEU A 139 20.91 17.16 21.59
N LEU A 140 20.18 16.73 22.62
CA LEU A 140 19.88 15.34 22.91
C LEU A 140 18.37 15.22 23.11
N GLU A 141 17.76 14.24 22.44
CA GLU A 141 16.39 13.83 22.69
C GLU A 141 16.34 12.34 22.96
N VAL A 142 15.63 11.93 24.01
CA VAL A 142 15.34 10.53 24.32
C VAL A 142 13.84 10.39 24.48
N ASN A 143 13.23 9.44 23.78
CA ASN A 143 11.83 9.06 23.97
C ASN A 143 11.73 7.59 24.36
N ALA A 144 10.71 7.24 25.13
CA ALA A 144 10.36 5.86 25.40
C ALA A 144 8.84 5.70 25.37
N ARG A 145 8.37 4.60 24.79
CA ARG A 145 6.96 4.20 24.80
C ARG A 145 6.81 2.75 25.21
N TYR A 146 5.77 2.46 25.99
CA TYR A 146 5.36 1.11 26.34
C TYR A 146 3.87 0.99 26.06
N ASP A 147 3.54 0.44 24.90
CA ASP A 147 2.19 0.42 24.34
C ASP A 147 1.63 -1.01 24.33
N GLY A 148 0.39 -1.16 24.79
CA GLY A 148 -0.37 -2.40 24.86
C GLY A 148 -1.59 -2.36 23.95
N SER A 149 -1.82 -3.42 23.17
CA SER A 149 -3.02 -3.53 22.31
C SER A 149 -3.84 -4.78 22.62
N SER A 150 -5.13 -4.59 22.86
CA SER A 150 -6.11 -5.68 23.07
C SER A 150 -6.23 -6.66 21.89
N LYS A 151 -5.77 -6.27 20.69
CA LYS A 151 -5.75 -7.10 19.50
C LYS A 151 -4.74 -8.26 19.57
N PHE A 152 -3.88 -8.26 20.59
CA PHE A 152 -2.87 -9.29 20.84
C PHE A 152 -3.19 -10.17 22.06
N PRO A 153 -2.68 -11.43 22.10
CA PRO A 153 -2.70 -12.30 23.27
C PRO A 153 -2.22 -11.62 24.56
N ALA A 154 -2.75 -12.07 25.71
CA ALA A 154 -2.46 -11.45 27.00
C ALA A 154 -0.96 -11.41 27.37
N ASN A 155 -0.20 -12.41 26.94
CA ASN A 155 1.24 -12.57 27.15
C ASN A 155 2.13 -11.84 26.12
N GLN A 156 1.56 -11.31 25.03
CA GLN A 156 2.33 -10.73 23.90
C GLN A 156 1.87 -9.31 23.52
N ARG A 157 0.90 -8.75 24.23
CA ARG A 157 0.25 -7.48 23.85
C ARG A 157 1.03 -6.19 24.05
N TYR A 158 2.08 -6.20 24.85
CA TYR A 158 2.86 -5.00 25.16
C TYR A 158 4.18 -4.97 24.39
N GLY A 159 4.47 -3.84 23.74
CA GLY A 159 5.75 -3.56 23.08
C GLY A 159 6.46 -2.36 23.70
N PHE A 160 7.79 -2.37 23.69
CA PHE A 160 8.63 -1.27 24.17
C PHE A 160 9.39 -0.62 23.02
N PHE A 161 9.19 0.69 22.85
CA PHE A 161 9.62 1.46 21.68
C PHE A 161 10.47 2.67 22.11
N PRO A 162 11.78 2.49 22.35
CA PRO A 162 12.70 3.58 22.65
C PRO A 162 13.17 4.29 21.38
N SER A 163 13.51 5.57 21.51
CA SER A 163 14.32 6.31 20.53
C SER A 163 15.28 7.28 21.19
N VAL A 164 16.40 7.53 20.53
CA VAL A 164 17.38 8.56 20.88
C VAL A 164 17.76 9.33 19.62
N SER A 165 17.93 10.64 19.75
CA SER A 165 18.55 11.47 18.71
C SER A 165 19.52 12.47 19.30
N ALA A 166 20.57 12.77 18.55
CA ALA A 166 21.55 13.79 18.87
C ALA A 166 21.69 14.76 17.70
N GLY A 167 21.87 16.04 18.02
CA GLY A 167 22.11 17.11 17.04
C GLY A 167 23.25 18.02 17.47
N TRP A 168 24.10 18.42 16.53
CA TRP A 168 25.21 19.33 16.78
C TRP A 168 25.19 20.48 15.79
N ARG A 169 25.00 21.71 16.30
CA ARG A 169 25.07 22.95 15.53
C ARG A 169 26.52 23.42 15.43
N ILE A 170 27.18 23.06 14.35
CA ILE A 170 28.59 23.35 14.09
C ILE A 170 28.82 24.86 13.94
N ASN A 171 27.86 25.59 13.38
CA ASN A 171 27.92 27.06 13.24
C ASN A 171 27.99 27.83 14.57
N LYS A 172 27.66 27.19 15.70
CA LYS A 172 27.75 27.78 17.04
C LYS A 172 29.05 27.45 17.78
N GLU A 173 30.01 26.80 17.13
CA GLU A 173 31.30 26.47 17.72
C GLU A 173 32.25 27.67 17.81
N SER A 174 33.12 27.69 18.82
CA SER A 174 34.08 28.79 18.99
C SER A 174 35.13 28.83 17.87
N PHE A 175 35.42 27.68 17.25
CA PHE A 175 36.28 27.57 16.08
C PHE A 175 35.59 28.00 14.77
N TRP A 176 34.26 28.10 14.75
CA TRP A 176 33.52 28.50 13.55
C TRP A 176 33.67 30.00 13.32
N LYS A 177 34.31 30.38 12.21
CA LYS A 177 34.57 31.79 11.82
C LYS A 177 33.90 32.20 10.51
N VAL A 178 33.07 31.35 9.93
CA VAL A 178 32.30 31.69 8.72
C VAL A 178 31.18 32.65 9.10
N SER A 179 30.98 33.71 8.31
CA SER A 179 29.94 34.70 8.59
C SER A 179 28.52 34.12 8.47
N ASP A 180 27.65 34.49 9.41
CA ASP A 180 26.20 34.17 9.39
C ASP A 180 25.50 34.60 8.09
N LYS A 181 26.05 35.60 7.39
CA LYS A 181 25.56 36.04 6.07
C LYS A 181 25.76 34.98 4.99
N LEU A 182 26.81 34.15 5.12
CA LEU A 182 27.15 33.08 4.19
C LEU A 182 26.55 31.74 4.65
N ILE A 183 26.75 31.36 5.92
CA ILE A 183 26.17 30.16 6.54
C ILE A 183 25.49 30.56 7.85
N SER A 184 24.16 30.61 7.86
CA SER A 184 23.34 31.06 8.98
C SER A 184 23.00 29.94 9.98
N ASP A 185 22.88 28.69 9.51
CA ASP A 185 22.82 27.50 10.39
C ASP A 185 23.51 26.31 9.71
N LEU A 186 24.22 25.49 10.48
CA LEU A 186 24.80 24.23 10.03
C LEU A 186 24.69 23.22 11.16
N LYS A 187 23.82 22.23 10.99
CA LYS A 187 23.50 21.24 12.01
C LYS A 187 23.58 19.84 11.41
N VAL A 188 24.42 18.99 12.00
CA VAL A 188 24.38 17.54 11.77
C VAL A 188 23.51 16.88 12.82
N ARG A 189 22.79 15.82 12.45
CA ARG A 189 21.92 15.06 13.36
C ARG A 189 22.00 13.56 13.08
N ALA A 190 21.83 12.77 14.12
CA ALA A 190 21.71 11.32 14.04
C ALA A 190 20.58 10.84 14.96
N SER A 191 19.85 9.81 14.56
CA SER A 191 18.82 9.19 15.40
C SER A 191 18.79 7.67 15.23
N TYR A 192 18.40 7.00 16.32
CA TYR A 192 18.13 5.57 16.36
C TYR A 192 16.89 5.34 17.21
N GLY A 193 15.89 4.65 16.67
CA GLY A 193 14.68 4.35 17.43
C GLY A 193 13.74 3.38 16.76
N SER A 194 12.90 2.73 17.56
CA SER A 194 11.86 1.81 17.11
C SER A 194 10.46 2.39 17.26
N LEU A 195 9.54 1.91 16.43
CA LEU A 195 8.10 2.19 16.47
C LEU A 195 7.34 0.88 16.28
N GLY A 196 6.26 0.70 17.04
CA GLY A 196 5.38 -0.45 16.93
C GLY A 196 4.24 -0.23 15.94
N ASN A 197 3.96 -1.24 15.12
CA ASN A 197 2.76 -1.35 14.31
C ASN A 197 1.88 -2.50 14.85
N GLY A 198 0.71 -2.13 15.38
CA GLY A 198 -0.30 -3.06 15.92
C GLY A 198 -1.53 -3.21 15.05
N ASN A 199 -1.47 -2.82 13.77
CA ASN A 199 -2.63 -2.75 12.88
C ASN A 199 -3.02 -4.10 12.26
N ILE A 200 -3.42 -5.02 13.13
CA ILE A 200 -4.03 -6.30 12.78
C ILE A 200 -5.56 -6.25 12.93
N ALA A 201 -6.25 -7.28 12.44
CA ALA A 201 -7.67 -7.48 12.71
C ALA A 201 -7.90 -7.73 14.21
N SER A 202 -9.00 -7.22 14.76
CA SER A 202 -9.43 -7.56 16.12
C SER A 202 -9.72 -9.06 16.22
N TYR A 203 -9.44 -9.65 17.38
CA TYR A 203 -9.67 -11.08 17.67
C TYR A 203 -8.88 -12.07 16.79
N ALA A 204 -7.85 -11.65 16.06
CA ALA A 204 -7.04 -12.51 15.17
C ALA A 204 -6.30 -13.67 15.86
N PHE A 205 -6.31 -13.71 17.20
CA PHE A 205 -5.75 -14.77 18.05
C PHE A 205 -6.83 -15.60 18.78
N GLN A 206 -8.10 -15.49 18.37
CA GLN A 206 -9.24 -16.15 19.01
C GLN A 206 -9.97 -17.05 18.00
N GLU A 207 -10.48 -18.18 18.49
CA GLU A 207 -11.38 -19.02 17.71
C GLU A 207 -12.76 -18.36 17.62
N ILE A 208 -13.21 -18.06 16.40
CA ILE A 208 -14.49 -17.38 16.15
C ILE A 208 -15.39 -18.30 15.32
N PHE A 209 -16.61 -18.56 15.81
CA PHE A 209 -17.63 -19.26 15.03
C PHE A 209 -18.22 -18.35 13.95
N ASN A 210 -18.08 -18.74 12.68
CA ASN A 210 -18.76 -18.08 11.57
C ASN A 210 -20.08 -18.78 11.27
N VAL A 211 -21.17 -18.31 11.87
CA VAL A 211 -22.52 -18.81 11.59
C VAL A 211 -23.11 -18.07 10.39
N SER A 212 -23.55 -18.81 9.38
CA SER A 212 -24.20 -18.27 8.19
C SER A 212 -25.26 -19.22 7.62
N GLN A 213 -26.24 -18.65 6.91
CA GLN A 213 -27.29 -19.44 6.27
C GLN A 213 -26.72 -20.25 5.10
N SER A 214 -26.88 -21.57 5.15
CA SER A 214 -26.43 -22.51 4.12
C SER A 214 -26.82 -22.05 2.70
N GLY A 215 -25.90 -22.18 1.74
CA GLY A 215 -26.21 -22.03 0.32
C GLY A 215 -27.07 -23.17 -0.26
N VAL A 216 -27.18 -24.28 0.49
CA VAL A 216 -27.91 -25.50 0.09
C VAL A 216 -29.24 -25.59 0.85
N ILE A 217 -30.29 -25.99 0.14
CA ILE A 217 -31.59 -26.33 0.73
C ILE A 217 -31.53 -27.75 1.29
N LEU A 218 -31.80 -27.90 2.60
CA LEU A 218 -31.91 -29.18 3.30
C LEU A 218 -33.31 -29.27 3.91
N ASN A 219 -34.04 -30.35 3.58
CA ASN A 219 -35.42 -30.60 4.02
C ASN A 219 -36.37 -29.39 3.80
N GLY A 220 -36.28 -28.75 2.63
CA GLY A 220 -37.11 -27.59 2.27
C GLY A 220 -36.70 -26.26 2.93
N SER A 221 -35.65 -26.24 3.75
CA SER A 221 -35.16 -25.04 4.45
C SER A 221 -33.71 -24.73 4.09
N ARG A 222 -33.24 -23.51 4.33
CA ARG A 222 -31.81 -23.17 4.33
C ARG A 222 -31.36 -23.02 5.78
N PRO A 223 -30.82 -24.08 6.43
CA PRO A 223 -30.45 -24.03 7.84
C PRO A 223 -29.26 -23.10 8.08
N GLN A 224 -29.11 -22.65 9.33
CA GLN A 224 -27.86 -22.02 9.77
C GLN A 224 -26.77 -23.09 9.86
N THR A 225 -25.57 -22.72 9.42
CA THR A 225 -24.40 -23.59 9.38
C THR A 225 -23.20 -22.85 9.93
N THR A 226 -22.24 -23.59 10.47
CA THR A 226 -20.92 -23.08 10.88
C THR A 226 -19.84 -23.98 10.32
N ARG A 227 -18.58 -23.57 10.47
CA ARG A 227 -17.39 -24.34 10.11
C ARG A 227 -16.42 -24.36 11.30
N ASN A 228 -15.42 -25.23 11.24
CA ASN A 228 -14.31 -25.17 12.19
C ASN A 228 -13.67 -23.77 12.12
N PRO A 229 -13.27 -23.17 13.26
CA PRO A 229 -12.53 -21.92 13.28
C PRO A 229 -11.26 -21.97 12.42
N ALA A 230 -10.78 -20.80 11.99
CA ALA A 230 -9.50 -20.70 11.30
C ALA A 230 -8.36 -21.13 12.24
N VAL A 231 -7.32 -21.74 11.67
CA VAL A 231 -6.11 -22.10 12.42
C VAL A 231 -5.45 -20.82 12.93
N LEU A 232 -5.10 -20.81 14.22
CA LEU A 232 -4.48 -19.66 14.87
C LEU A 232 -2.95 -19.75 14.79
N PRO A 233 -2.23 -18.61 14.77
CA PRO A 233 -0.78 -18.59 14.91
C PRO A 233 -0.35 -18.94 16.34
N ASP A 234 0.81 -19.55 16.49
CA ASP A 234 1.45 -19.86 17.78
C ASP A 234 1.85 -18.60 18.59
N GLY A 235 1.97 -17.46 17.92
CA GLY A 235 2.19 -16.15 18.54
C GLY A 235 1.75 -15.01 17.63
N LEU A 236 1.34 -13.91 18.26
CA LEU A 236 0.90 -12.70 17.59
C LEU A 236 1.33 -11.45 18.41
N THR A 237 2.31 -10.72 17.90
CA THR A 237 2.91 -9.55 18.55
C THR A 237 3.04 -8.36 17.60
N TRP A 238 3.57 -7.25 18.09
CA TRP A 238 3.84 -6.03 17.34
C TRP A 238 4.86 -6.23 16.21
N GLU A 239 4.53 -5.76 15.01
CA GLU A 239 5.53 -5.50 13.98
C GLU A 239 6.39 -4.29 14.43
N THR A 240 7.71 -4.41 14.40
CA THR A 240 8.61 -3.39 14.97
C THR A 240 9.50 -2.77 13.91
N SER A 241 9.34 -1.47 13.64
CA SER A 241 10.16 -0.74 12.68
C SER A 241 11.23 0.09 13.37
N THR A 242 12.48 -0.35 13.27
CA THR A 242 13.67 0.31 13.85
C THR A 242 14.41 1.09 12.77
N THR A 243 14.54 2.41 12.94
CA THR A 243 15.19 3.31 11.98
C THR A 243 16.46 3.90 12.56
N SER A 244 17.58 3.68 11.88
CA SER A 244 18.81 4.47 11.99
C SER A 244 18.78 5.57 10.93
N ASN A 245 19.02 6.82 11.31
CA ASN A 245 19.06 7.95 10.36
C ASN A 245 20.23 8.90 10.66
N PHE A 246 20.84 9.43 9.61
CA PHE A 246 21.79 10.53 9.67
C PHE A 246 21.29 11.67 8.78
N GLY A 247 21.34 12.90 9.27
CA GLY A 247 20.83 14.07 8.55
C GLY A 247 21.74 15.29 8.67
N LEU A 248 21.66 16.15 7.65
CA LEU A 248 22.37 17.41 7.52
C LEU A 248 21.35 18.51 7.23
N ASP A 249 21.29 19.51 8.09
CA ASP A 249 20.52 20.74 7.87
C ASP A 249 21.51 21.91 7.70
N LEU A 250 21.34 22.67 6.64
CA LEU A 250 22.21 23.78 6.24
C LEU A 250 21.33 24.96 5.79
N THR A 251 21.60 26.14 6.32
CA THR A 251 20.97 27.39 5.86
C THR A 251 22.05 28.42 5.56
N MET A 252 21.96 29.03 4.39
CA MET A 252 22.99 29.87 3.78
C MET A 252 22.40 31.16 3.21
N LEU A 253 23.31 32.09 2.85
CA LEU A 253 22.99 33.32 2.12
C LEU A 253 21.92 34.16 2.84
N SER A 254 22.08 34.32 4.16
CA SER A 254 21.17 35.05 5.05
C SER A 254 19.74 34.48 5.05
N GLY A 255 19.61 33.15 5.10
CA GLY A 255 18.32 32.45 5.11
C GLY A 255 17.69 32.22 3.73
N ARG A 256 18.32 32.67 2.64
CA ARG A 256 17.77 32.52 1.27
C ARG A 256 17.86 31.10 0.75
N LEU A 257 18.96 30.39 1.03
CA LEU A 257 19.16 29.00 0.62
C LEU A 257 19.09 28.08 1.83
N SER A 258 18.23 27.07 1.80
CA SER A 258 18.21 25.99 2.79
C SER A 258 18.34 24.64 2.12
N PHE A 259 19.14 23.75 2.71
CA PHE A 259 19.27 22.36 2.35
C PHE A 259 18.98 21.50 3.58
N THR A 260 18.15 20.47 3.41
CA THR A 260 17.99 19.37 4.36
C THR A 260 18.23 18.08 3.60
N GLY A 261 19.12 17.23 4.12
CA GLY A 261 19.36 15.89 3.60
C GLY A 261 19.29 14.86 4.71
N ASP A 262 18.74 13.70 4.40
CA ASP A 262 18.60 12.54 5.29
C ASP A 262 19.05 11.27 4.58
N ALA A 263 19.68 10.36 5.31
CA ALA A 263 20.08 9.03 4.85
C ALA A 263 19.76 8.00 5.95
N TYR A 264 18.91 7.04 5.64
CA TYR A 264 18.31 6.14 6.61
C TYR A 264 18.41 4.66 6.23
N ILE A 265 18.44 3.83 7.27
CA ILE A 265 18.24 2.38 7.21
C ILE A 265 17.11 2.07 8.19
N ARG A 266 16.01 1.51 7.68
CA ARG A 266 14.86 1.08 8.46
C ARG A 266 14.74 -0.44 8.36
N LYS A 267 14.89 -1.14 9.48
CA LYS A 267 14.58 -2.57 9.56
C LYS A 267 13.21 -2.73 10.22
N THR A 268 12.27 -3.36 9.52
CA THR A 268 10.99 -3.77 10.09
C THR A 268 11.05 -5.28 10.34
N THR A 269 10.88 -5.68 11.60
CA THR A 269 10.85 -7.10 11.99
C THR A 269 9.46 -7.52 12.43
N ASP A 270 9.24 -8.84 12.44
CA ASP A 270 8.05 -9.45 13.02
C ASP A 270 6.76 -8.99 12.29
N MET A 271 6.83 -8.85 10.96
CA MET A 271 5.71 -8.41 10.14
C MET A 271 4.58 -9.45 10.11
N PHE A 272 3.34 -8.97 10.21
CA PHE A 272 2.15 -9.81 10.15
C PHE A 272 1.83 -10.25 8.71
N THR A 273 2.24 -11.47 8.35
CA THR A 273 2.04 -12.06 7.03
C THR A 273 1.58 -13.52 7.14
N PHE A 274 1.36 -14.19 6.01
CA PHE A 274 1.03 -15.62 5.97
C PHE A 274 2.17 -16.50 6.50
N GLY A 275 1.79 -17.59 7.18
CA GLY A 275 2.69 -18.65 7.60
C GLY A 275 3.20 -19.49 6.43
N LEU A 276 3.87 -20.61 6.74
CA LEU A 276 4.22 -21.59 5.72
C LEU A 276 2.95 -22.22 5.14
N THR A 277 2.81 -22.21 3.81
CA THR A 277 1.68 -22.85 3.13
C THR A 277 1.64 -24.36 3.43
N PRO A 278 0.58 -24.88 4.07
CA PRO A 278 0.48 -26.29 4.38
C PRO A 278 0.07 -27.11 3.13
N PRO A 279 0.28 -28.44 3.14
CA PRO A 279 -0.23 -29.31 2.08
C PRO A 279 -1.75 -29.19 1.92
N ALA A 280 -2.27 -29.31 0.70
CA ALA A 280 -3.72 -29.18 0.42
C ALA A 280 -4.60 -30.13 1.25
N VAL A 281 -4.07 -31.29 1.67
CA VAL A 281 -4.74 -32.26 2.55
C VAL A 281 -4.99 -31.74 3.98
N PHE A 282 -4.36 -30.63 4.38
CA PHE A 282 -4.61 -29.97 5.66
C PHE A 282 -6.01 -29.33 5.74
N GLY A 283 -6.61 -28.98 4.59
CA GLY A 283 -8.01 -28.57 4.50
C GLY A 283 -8.37 -27.22 5.15
N ALA A 284 -7.39 -26.41 5.54
CA ALA A 284 -7.57 -25.09 6.14
C ALA A 284 -6.66 -24.04 5.48
N ASP A 285 -7.07 -22.78 5.54
CA ASP A 285 -6.30 -21.63 5.04
C ASP A 285 -5.01 -21.41 5.84
N VAL A 286 -4.02 -20.76 5.21
CA VAL A 286 -2.73 -20.46 5.84
C VAL A 286 -2.93 -19.44 6.98
N PRO A 287 -2.55 -19.75 8.23
CA PRO A 287 -2.65 -18.79 9.34
C PRO A 287 -1.73 -17.59 9.09
N LYS A 288 -2.11 -16.42 9.63
CA LYS A 288 -1.24 -15.23 9.62
C LYS A 288 -0.62 -14.99 10.98
N GLY A 289 0.63 -14.56 11.00
CA GLY A 289 1.44 -14.31 12.20
C GLY A 289 2.72 -13.54 11.88
N ASN A 290 3.60 -13.37 12.86
CA ASN A 290 4.84 -12.61 12.73
C ASN A 290 5.93 -13.40 11.98
N TYR A 291 5.92 -13.34 10.65
CA TYR A 291 6.64 -14.29 9.79
C TYR A 291 7.57 -13.69 8.74
N ALA A 292 7.70 -12.35 8.68
CA ALA A 292 8.62 -11.70 7.76
C ALA A 292 9.37 -10.52 8.38
N ASP A 293 10.58 -10.25 7.84
CA ASP A 293 11.38 -9.07 8.14
C ASP A 293 11.80 -8.41 6.82
N LEU A 294 11.94 -7.08 6.81
CA LEU A 294 12.50 -6.32 5.69
C LEU A 294 13.46 -5.23 6.15
N THR A 295 14.39 -4.86 5.26
CA THR A 295 15.25 -3.69 5.39
C THR A 295 15.00 -2.74 4.23
N THR A 296 14.57 -1.52 4.54
CA THR A 296 14.51 -0.39 3.60
C THR A 296 15.73 0.51 3.81
N ARG A 297 16.43 0.85 2.73
CA ARG A 297 17.52 1.84 2.73
C ARG A 297 17.14 2.97 1.80
N GLY A 298 17.29 4.20 2.23
CA GLY A 298 16.93 5.35 1.41
C GLY A 298 17.61 6.64 1.84
N TRP A 299 17.38 7.66 1.04
CA TRP A 299 17.81 9.03 1.31
C TRP A 299 16.77 10.01 0.78
N GLU A 300 16.73 11.18 1.39
CA GLU A 300 15.85 12.28 1.03
C GLU A 300 16.69 13.57 0.99
N ALA A 301 16.38 14.45 0.05
CA ALA A 301 17.02 15.76 -0.07
C ALA A 301 15.97 16.82 -0.42
N SER A 302 16.01 17.95 0.27
CA SER A 302 15.26 19.15 -0.07
C SER A 302 16.19 20.34 -0.20
N VAL A 303 16.09 21.05 -1.32
CA VAL A 303 16.71 22.37 -1.55
C VAL A 303 15.59 23.39 -1.61
N SER A 304 15.69 24.46 -0.85
CA SER A 304 14.76 25.58 -0.85
C SER A 304 15.49 26.89 -1.09
N TRP A 305 15.01 27.69 -2.04
CA TRP A 305 15.42 29.06 -2.30
C TRP A 305 14.25 29.98 -2.01
N ASN A 306 14.45 31.01 -1.18
CA ASN A 306 13.46 32.02 -0.83
C ASN A 306 14.09 33.40 -0.99
N ASP A 307 13.48 34.28 -1.77
CA ASP A 307 14.08 35.55 -2.13
C ASP A 307 13.05 36.61 -2.57
N LYS A 308 13.50 37.82 -2.86
CA LYS A 308 12.65 38.92 -3.34
C LYS A 308 13.29 39.73 -4.47
N ILE A 309 12.48 40.12 -5.45
CA ILE A 309 12.86 40.98 -6.57
C ILE A 309 12.17 42.35 -6.41
N GLY A 310 12.90 43.41 -6.73
CA GLY A 310 12.44 44.80 -6.61
C GLY A 310 12.90 45.51 -5.34
N ARG A 311 12.80 46.84 -5.35
CA ARG A 311 13.10 47.76 -4.23
C ARG A 311 11.89 48.68 -4.05
N GLY A 312 11.47 48.91 -2.81
CA GLY A 312 10.25 49.67 -2.46
C GLY A 312 9.23 48.83 -1.68
N ASP A 313 8.01 49.35 -1.53
CA ASP A 313 6.99 48.80 -0.61
C ASP A 313 6.32 47.51 -1.10
N LYS A 314 6.42 47.21 -2.40
CA LYS A 314 5.74 46.09 -3.07
C LYS A 314 6.70 45.16 -3.81
N PRO A 315 7.72 44.57 -3.14
CA PRO A 315 8.62 43.63 -3.78
C PRO A 315 7.88 42.34 -4.14
N VAL A 316 8.25 41.72 -5.26
CA VAL A 316 7.81 40.35 -5.58
C VAL A 316 8.61 39.40 -4.70
N ARG A 317 7.95 38.64 -3.83
CA ARG A 317 8.59 37.54 -3.08
C ARG A 317 8.41 36.27 -3.89
N TYR A 318 9.41 35.41 -3.90
CA TYR A 318 9.32 34.13 -4.61
C TYR A 318 10.06 33.03 -3.85
N ASN A 319 9.56 31.80 -4.00
CA ASN A 319 10.19 30.61 -3.47
C ASN A 319 10.24 29.49 -4.51
N VAL A 320 11.31 28.72 -4.45
CA VAL A 320 11.50 27.48 -5.21
C VAL A 320 11.92 26.42 -4.20
N ARG A 321 11.15 25.34 -4.08
CA ARG A 321 11.55 24.17 -3.28
C ARG A 321 11.55 22.94 -4.17
N LEU A 322 12.72 22.31 -4.24
CA LEU A 322 12.94 21.03 -4.88
C LEU A 322 13.04 19.96 -3.79
N THR A 323 12.39 18.82 -3.99
CA THR A 323 12.51 17.63 -3.16
C THR A 323 12.83 16.44 -4.05
N LEU A 324 13.72 15.57 -3.60
CA LEU A 324 14.09 14.32 -4.27
C LEU A 324 14.38 13.26 -3.20
N ALA A 325 13.78 12.09 -3.35
CA ALA A 325 13.96 10.95 -2.46
C ALA A 325 14.15 9.67 -3.27
N ASP A 326 14.91 8.73 -2.72
CA ASP A 326 15.08 7.41 -3.32
C ASP A 326 15.26 6.35 -2.23
N ASN A 327 14.60 5.20 -2.39
CA ASN A 327 14.74 4.09 -1.47
C ASN A 327 14.67 2.74 -2.17
N LYS A 328 15.17 1.70 -1.50
CA LYS A 328 15.04 0.30 -1.89
C LYS A 328 14.69 -0.52 -0.65
N THR A 329 13.70 -1.40 -0.78
CA THR A 329 13.33 -2.37 0.25
C THR A 329 13.78 -3.76 -0.18
N LYS A 330 14.41 -4.50 0.75
CA LYS A 330 14.82 -5.89 0.59
C LYS A 330 14.16 -6.74 1.66
N ILE A 331 13.74 -7.94 1.29
CA ILE A 331 13.17 -8.93 2.21
C ILE A 331 14.31 -9.69 2.88
N ASP A 332 14.37 -9.61 4.20
CA ASP A 332 15.42 -10.20 5.04
C ASP A 332 15.01 -11.58 5.59
N LYS A 333 13.70 -11.82 5.73
CA LYS A 333 13.10 -13.09 6.22
C LYS A 333 11.69 -13.22 5.65
N TYR A 334 11.30 -14.41 5.21
CA TYR A 334 9.93 -14.73 4.78
C TYR A 334 9.71 -16.25 4.81
N ASN A 335 8.48 -16.73 5.04
CA ASN A 335 8.13 -18.16 5.10
C ASN A 335 7.98 -18.82 3.72
N ASN A 336 9.05 -18.76 2.92
CA ASN A 336 9.16 -19.39 1.60
C ASN A 336 10.54 -20.08 1.48
N PRO A 337 10.73 -21.24 2.15
CA PRO A 337 12.04 -21.91 2.21
C PRO A 337 12.52 -22.41 0.84
N ASP A 338 11.59 -22.76 -0.04
CA ASP A 338 11.86 -23.16 -1.42
C ASP A 338 12.20 -21.98 -2.36
N LYS A 339 12.02 -20.73 -1.90
CA LYS A 339 12.17 -19.50 -2.70
C LYS A 339 11.36 -19.56 -4.01
N LEU A 340 10.11 -20.04 -3.92
CA LEU A 340 9.15 -20.07 -5.01
C LEU A 340 8.81 -18.65 -5.47
N LEU A 341 8.89 -18.39 -6.78
CA LEU A 341 8.61 -17.09 -7.40
C LEU A 341 7.11 -16.74 -7.47
N SER A 342 6.24 -17.58 -6.91
CA SER A 342 4.80 -17.31 -6.73
C SER A 342 4.48 -16.49 -5.49
N ASP A 343 5.45 -16.30 -4.59
CA ASP A 343 5.32 -15.47 -3.39
C ASP A 343 6.66 -14.77 -3.11
N TYR A 344 6.71 -13.95 -2.06
CA TYR A 344 7.91 -13.29 -1.60
C TYR A 344 9.00 -14.27 -1.16
N TYR A 345 10.27 -13.91 -1.32
CA TYR A 345 11.40 -14.74 -0.90
C TYR A 345 12.52 -13.96 -0.21
N GLU A 346 13.25 -14.64 0.66
CA GLU A 346 14.42 -14.08 1.36
C GLU A 346 15.54 -13.72 0.37
N GLY A 347 15.88 -12.43 0.33
CA GLY A 347 16.83 -11.86 -0.62
C GLY A 347 16.20 -10.95 -1.69
N GLN A 348 14.88 -11.01 -1.88
CA GLN A 348 14.16 -10.26 -2.91
C GLN A 348 14.20 -8.75 -2.68
N THR A 349 14.41 -7.97 -3.74
CA THR A 349 14.11 -6.55 -3.75
C THR A 349 12.62 -6.35 -4.03
N LEU A 350 11.93 -5.60 -3.17
CA LEU A 350 10.49 -5.38 -3.31
C LEU A 350 10.17 -4.77 -4.69
N GLY A 351 9.10 -5.25 -5.32
CA GLY A 351 8.67 -4.82 -6.65
C GLY A 351 9.39 -5.48 -7.83
N GLU A 352 10.28 -6.47 -7.63
CA GLU A 352 10.89 -7.21 -8.74
C GLU A 352 9.87 -7.76 -9.74
N ILE A 353 10.07 -7.45 -11.03
CA ILE A 353 9.30 -8.01 -12.14
C ILE A 353 10.14 -9.11 -12.77
N TRP A 354 9.78 -10.36 -12.47
CA TRP A 354 10.34 -11.55 -13.12
C TRP A 354 9.64 -11.81 -14.45
N GLY A 355 10.40 -12.00 -15.53
CA GLY A 355 9.85 -12.16 -16.87
C GLY A 355 10.88 -12.60 -17.91
N TYR A 356 10.39 -12.78 -19.13
CA TYR A 356 11.14 -13.30 -20.27
C TYR A 356 11.79 -12.20 -21.10
N GLU A 357 12.84 -12.55 -21.81
CA GLU A 357 13.47 -11.67 -22.79
C GLU A 357 12.84 -11.91 -24.17
N THR A 358 12.37 -10.86 -24.83
CA THR A 358 11.76 -10.94 -26.17
C THR A 358 12.79 -10.66 -27.25
N GLU A 359 12.90 -11.55 -28.23
CA GLU A 359 13.78 -11.38 -29.40
C GLU A 359 13.06 -10.75 -30.60
N GLY A 360 11.75 -10.58 -30.51
CA GLY A 360 10.92 -9.98 -31.55
C GLY A 360 9.68 -10.83 -31.81
N PHE A 361 9.48 -11.18 -33.08
CA PHE A 361 8.46 -12.12 -33.53
C PHE A 361 9.09 -13.18 -34.42
N PHE A 362 8.42 -14.34 -34.52
CA PHE A 362 8.77 -15.35 -35.51
C PHE A 362 8.57 -14.80 -36.93
N ILE A 363 9.56 -15.02 -37.80
CA ILE A 363 9.56 -14.47 -39.17
C ILE A 363 8.84 -15.40 -40.14
N ASP A 364 9.15 -16.69 -40.11
CA ASP A 364 8.57 -17.73 -40.96
C ASP A 364 8.53 -19.10 -40.23
N GLU A 365 8.04 -20.15 -40.92
CA GLU A 365 7.95 -21.51 -40.36
C GLU A 365 9.34 -22.16 -40.15
N ALA A 366 10.39 -21.73 -40.85
CA ALA A 366 11.75 -22.24 -40.65
C ALA A 366 12.39 -21.62 -39.40
N ASP A 367 12.18 -20.33 -39.16
CA ASP A 367 12.53 -19.65 -37.90
C ASP A 367 11.86 -20.35 -36.71
N ILE A 368 10.55 -20.62 -36.79
CA ILE A 368 9.81 -21.39 -35.78
C ILE A 368 10.40 -22.78 -35.56
N ALA A 369 10.71 -23.52 -36.64
CA ALA A 369 11.22 -24.89 -36.55
C ALA A 369 12.66 -24.98 -36.04
N SER A 370 13.47 -23.93 -36.24
CA SER A 370 14.88 -23.86 -35.81
C SER A 370 15.06 -23.38 -34.36
N HIS A 371 14.01 -22.86 -33.75
CA HIS A 371 14.06 -22.19 -32.46
C HIS A 371 13.69 -23.12 -31.28
N ALA A 372 14.11 -22.72 -30.07
CA ALA A 372 13.69 -23.36 -28.83
C ALA A 372 12.15 -23.40 -28.70
N ARG A 373 11.63 -24.51 -28.19
CA ARG A 373 10.18 -24.72 -28.04
C ARG A 373 9.67 -23.85 -26.88
N GLN A 374 8.70 -22.98 -27.13
CA GLN A 374 8.06 -22.20 -26.06
C GLN A 374 6.96 -23.02 -25.34
N ASP A 375 6.98 -23.00 -24.00
CA ASP A 375 6.15 -23.88 -23.16
C ASP A 375 4.63 -23.73 -23.44
N PRO A 376 3.84 -24.82 -23.36
CA PRO A 376 2.38 -24.77 -23.49
C PRO A 376 1.62 -23.96 -22.41
N GLN A 377 2.30 -23.39 -21.41
CA GLN A 377 1.80 -22.36 -20.49
C GLN A 377 1.88 -20.95 -21.08
N MET A 378 2.42 -20.78 -22.29
CA MET A 378 2.64 -19.50 -22.95
C MET A 378 2.15 -19.54 -24.41
N ARG A 379 1.11 -20.30 -24.75
CA ARG A 379 0.70 -20.58 -26.14
C ARG A 379 0.21 -19.34 -26.90
N ALA A 380 0.70 -19.13 -28.12
CA ALA A 380 0.16 -18.11 -29.04
C ALA A 380 -1.08 -18.53 -29.87
N SER A 381 -1.66 -19.70 -29.62
CA SER A 381 -2.96 -20.10 -30.21
C SER A 381 -3.69 -21.13 -29.34
N PRO A 382 -5.02 -21.30 -29.42
CA PRO A 382 -5.75 -22.34 -28.69
C PRO A 382 -5.21 -23.75 -28.97
N THR A 383 -4.77 -24.01 -30.20
CA THR A 383 -4.18 -25.28 -30.64
C THR A 383 -2.72 -25.46 -30.20
N GLY A 384 -2.06 -24.41 -29.68
CA GLY A 384 -0.64 -24.43 -29.31
C GLY A 384 0.34 -24.34 -30.48
N ARG A 385 -0.15 -24.16 -31.72
CA ARG A 385 0.69 -23.88 -32.89
C ARG A 385 1.18 -22.43 -32.86
N TRP A 386 2.44 -22.24 -33.21
CA TRP A 386 3.08 -20.95 -33.45
C TRP A 386 2.96 -20.59 -34.94
N PHE A 387 2.88 -19.29 -35.23
CA PHE A 387 2.81 -18.74 -36.58
C PHE A 387 3.71 -17.51 -36.69
N PRO A 388 4.10 -17.11 -37.91
CA PRO A 388 4.76 -15.82 -38.15
C PRO A 388 3.99 -14.67 -37.49
N GLY A 389 4.71 -13.76 -36.82
CA GLY A 389 4.13 -12.68 -36.03
C GLY A 389 3.77 -13.03 -34.59
N ASP A 390 3.94 -14.28 -34.16
CA ASP A 390 3.88 -14.64 -32.73
C ASP A 390 5.16 -14.25 -32.00
N ILE A 391 5.06 -14.02 -30.69
CA ILE A 391 6.17 -13.55 -29.86
C ILE A 391 7.24 -14.63 -29.73
N LYS A 392 8.45 -14.27 -30.18
CA LYS A 392 9.68 -15.05 -30.04
C LYS A 392 10.39 -14.60 -28.76
N LEU A 393 10.61 -15.53 -27.85
CA LEU A 393 11.30 -15.31 -26.58
C LEU A 393 12.68 -15.96 -26.62
N ARG A 394 13.65 -15.42 -25.89
CA ARG A 394 15.01 -15.95 -25.82
C ARG A 394 15.05 -17.18 -24.92
N ASP A 395 15.66 -18.25 -25.42
CA ASP A 395 16.22 -19.32 -24.58
C ASP A 395 17.44 -18.77 -23.85
N LEU A 396 17.37 -18.67 -22.52
CA LEU A 396 18.42 -18.10 -21.67
C LEU A 396 19.37 -19.16 -21.12
N ASN A 397 18.96 -20.43 -21.12
CA ASN A 397 19.70 -21.52 -20.48
C ASN A 397 20.34 -22.50 -21.49
N GLY A 398 19.90 -22.49 -22.75
CA GLY A 398 20.38 -23.32 -23.85
C GLY A 398 19.83 -24.74 -23.89
N ASP A 399 18.73 -25.05 -23.18
CA ASP A 399 18.14 -26.38 -23.10
C ASP A 399 17.14 -26.70 -24.24
N GLY A 400 16.78 -25.71 -25.06
CA GLY A 400 15.87 -25.86 -26.20
C GLY A 400 14.37 -25.81 -25.84
N LEU A 401 14.01 -25.50 -24.59
CA LEU A 401 12.64 -25.41 -24.10
C LEU A 401 12.45 -24.15 -23.22
N ILE A 402 11.86 -23.09 -23.77
CA ILE A 402 11.59 -21.86 -23.02
C ILE A 402 10.45 -22.06 -22.02
N ASN A 403 10.77 -22.05 -20.72
CA ASN A 403 9.85 -22.47 -19.65
C ASN A 403 9.98 -21.67 -18.33
N VAL A 404 9.34 -22.12 -17.24
CA VAL A 404 9.33 -21.47 -15.90
C VAL A 404 10.32 -22.08 -14.90
N GLY A 405 11.05 -23.13 -15.29
CA GLY A 405 11.91 -23.95 -14.45
C GLY A 405 11.13 -24.67 -13.35
N GLU A 406 11.75 -24.81 -12.19
CA GLU A 406 11.05 -25.23 -10.95
C GLU A 406 10.20 -24.09 -10.34
N ASN A 407 10.08 -22.95 -11.01
CA ASN A 407 9.48 -21.71 -10.50
C ASN A 407 10.14 -21.22 -9.20
N LYS A 408 11.45 -21.41 -9.05
CA LYS A 408 12.25 -21.01 -7.87
C LYS A 408 13.37 -20.06 -8.25
N VAL A 409 13.82 -19.24 -7.29
CA VAL A 409 15.04 -18.42 -7.44
C VAL A 409 16.24 -19.32 -7.75
N GLY A 410 17.01 -18.97 -8.80
CA GLY A 410 18.13 -19.79 -9.28
C GLY A 410 17.74 -21.01 -10.11
N LYS A 411 16.43 -21.31 -10.24
CA LYS A 411 15.87 -22.36 -11.12
C LYS A 411 14.58 -21.85 -11.79
N SER A 412 14.67 -20.66 -12.39
CA SER A 412 13.53 -19.89 -12.91
C SER A 412 13.16 -20.19 -14.36
N GLY A 413 13.88 -21.13 -15.00
CA GLY A 413 13.87 -21.31 -16.45
C GLY A 413 14.40 -20.05 -17.12
N ASP A 414 13.71 -19.62 -18.18
CA ASP A 414 14.10 -18.48 -19.02
C ASP A 414 13.55 -17.15 -18.51
N ARG A 415 13.25 -17.09 -17.21
CA ARG A 415 12.86 -15.86 -16.53
C ARG A 415 14.02 -15.31 -15.72
N ARG A 416 14.20 -14.00 -15.85
CA ARG A 416 15.09 -13.18 -15.04
C ARG A 416 14.34 -11.96 -14.53
N ILE A 417 14.95 -11.21 -13.63
CA ILE A 417 14.46 -9.87 -13.27
C ILE A 417 14.61 -8.97 -14.51
N ILE A 418 13.51 -8.44 -15.02
CA ILE A 418 13.47 -7.55 -16.20
C ILE A 418 13.15 -6.10 -15.83
N GLY A 419 12.53 -5.85 -14.67
CA GLY A 419 12.16 -4.52 -14.20
C GLY A 419 11.85 -4.49 -12.70
N ASN A 420 11.44 -3.33 -12.19
CA ASN A 420 10.97 -3.19 -10.83
C ASN A 420 9.79 -2.18 -10.75
N SER A 421 8.71 -2.58 -10.07
CA SER A 421 7.47 -1.80 -9.93
C SER A 421 7.45 -0.83 -8.75
N ALA A 422 8.44 -0.88 -7.85
CA ALA A 422 8.58 0.13 -6.81
C ALA A 422 9.07 1.44 -7.43
N PRO A 423 8.48 2.59 -7.07
CA PRO A 423 8.91 3.90 -7.56
C PRO A 423 10.30 4.25 -7.02
N ARG A 424 11.13 4.84 -7.87
CA ARG A 424 12.50 5.24 -7.58
C ARG A 424 12.73 6.67 -8.04
N TYR A 425 13.56 7.41 -7.32
CA TYR A 425 13.75 8.86 -7.52
C TYR A 425 12.39 9.59 -7.54
N THR A 426 11.65 9.59 -6.43
CA THR A 426 10.42 10.38 -6.29
C THR A 426 10.80 11.84 -6.05
N TYR A 427 10.18 12.78 -6.77
CA TYR A 427 10.55 14.19 -6.72
C TYR A 427 9.34 15.12 -6.71
N GLY A 428 9.56 16.33 -6.20
CA GLY A 428 8.56 17.39 -6.12
C GLY A 428 9.16 18.76 -6.36
N ILE A 429 8.40 19.63 -7.01
CA ILE A 429 8.78 21.01 -7.32
C ILE A 429 7.65 21.91 -6.84
N ASN A 430 7.92 22.73 -5.83
CA ASN A 430 7.00 23.76 -5.36
C ASN A 430 7.53 25.13 -5.79
N LEU A 431 6.75 25.85 -6.59
CA LEU A 431 6.99 27.22 -7.01
C LEU A 431 5.95 28.11 -6.35
N GLY A 432 6.39 29.20 -5.72
CA GLY A 432 5.49 30.19 -5.12
C GLY A 432 5.95 31.61 -5.43
N ALA A 433 5.00 32.53 -5.57
CA ALA A 433 5.25 33.95 -5.69
C ALA A 433 4.13 34.78 -5.04
N ASP A 434 4.51 35.82 -4.31
CA ASP A 434 3.59 36.79 -3.69
C ASP A 434 3.92 38.21 -4.17
N TRP A 435 2.91 38.93 -4.63
CA TRP A 435 3.02 40.33 -5.03
C TRP A 435 1.72 41.09 -4.81
N ASN A 436 1.76 42.14 -3.99
CA ASN A 436 0.64 43.10 -3.84
C ASN A 436 -0.73 42.43 -3.60
N ASN A 437 -0.80 41.52 -2.62
CA ASN A 437 -1.97 40.71 -2.25
C ASN A 437 -2.44 39.67 -3.29
N PHE A 438 -1.73 39.50 -4.40
CA PHE A 438 -1.84 38.33 -5.27
C PHE A 438 -0.81 37.28 -4.84
N SER A 439 -1.26 36.04 -4.69
CA SER A 439 -0.39 34.88 -4.48
C SER A 439 -0.56 33.88 -5.63
N PHE A 440 0.54 33.23 -5.98
CA PHE A 440 0.63 32.20 -7.00
C PHE A 440 1.38 31.01 -6.41
N ALA A 441 0.84 29.81 -6.56
CA ALA A 441 1.48 28.57 -6.13
C ALA A 441 1.24 27.47 -7.17
N VAL A 442 2.30 26.75 -7.54
CA VAL A 442 2.24 25.59 -8.42
C VAL A 442 3.08 24.47 -7.80
N PHE A 443 2.53 23.26 -7.82
CA PHE A 443 3.18 22.05 -7.37
C PHE A 443 3.23 21.03 -8.51
N PHE A 444 4.41 20.49 -8.77
CA PHE A 444 4.62 19.33 -9.64
C PHE A 444 5.16 18.17 -8.80
N GLN A 445 4.77 16.94 -9.13
CA GLN A 445 5.25 15.72 -8.49
C GLN A 445 5.55 14.66 -9.54
N GLY A 446 6.61 13.88 -9.35
CA GLY A 446 7.02 12.90 -10.34
C GLY A 446 7.76 11.70 -9.77
N VAL A 447 7.94 10.70 -10.63
CA VAL A 447 8.73 9.49 -10.36
C VAL A 447 9.75 9.36 -11.48
N GLY A 448 11.04 9.36 -11.14
CA GLY A 448 12.12 9.36 -12.14
C GLY A 448 12.39 7.98 -12.75
N LYS A 449 12.01 6.91 -12.06
CA LYS A 449 12.11 5.53 -12.57
C LYS A 449 11.09 4.61 -11.90
N GLN A 450 10.24 3.99 -12.72
CA GLN A 450 9.34 2.91 -12.29
C GLN A 450 8.97 2.09 -13.54
N GLN A 451 8.91 0.76 -13.41
CA GLN A 451 8.45 -0.10 -14.49
C GLN A 451 7.09 -0.74 -14.19
N TRP A 452 6.29 -0.92 -15.23
CA TRP A 452 5.00 -1.58 -15.14
C TRP A 452 4.84 -2.54 -16.31
N TYR A 453 4.53 -3.81 -16.02
CA TYR A 453 4.05 -4.73 -17.04
C TYR A 453 2.52 -4.75 -16.98
N PRO A 454 1.79 -4.43 -18.08
CA PRO A 454 0.33 -4.44 -18.08
C PRO A 454 -0.19 -5.83 -17.77
N SER A 455 -0.94 -5.98 -16.67
CA SER A 455 -1.46 -7.28 -16.25
C SER A 455 -2.45 -7.84 -17.28
N THR A 456 -2.76 -9.14 -17.17
CA THR A 456 -3.97 -9.69 -17.80
C THR A 456 -5.20 -8.86 -17.41
N GLU A 457 -6.18 -8.80 -18.31
CA GLU A 457 -7.38 -7.96 -18.18
C GLU A 457 -7.15 -6.43 -18.11
N THR A 458 -5.94 -5.92 -18.42
CA THR A 458 -5.73 -4.48 -18.68
C THR A 458 -6.33 -4.09 -20.04
N GLU A 459 -7.66 -4.00 -20.12
CA GLU A 459 -8.40 -3.75 -21.37
C GLU A 459 -7.92 -2.51 -22.13
N MET A 460 -7.66 -1.39 -21.44
CA MET A 460 -7.23 -0.14 -22.09
C MET A 460 -5.86 -0.25 -22.77
N PHE A 461 -4.99 -1.15 -22.31
CA PHE A 461 -3.69 -1.40 -22.93
C PHE A 461 -3.75 -2.52 -23.97
N TRP A 462 -4.45 -3.61 -23.66
CA TRP A 462 -4.48 -4.81 -24.49
C TRP A 462 -5.59 -4.84 -25.55
N GLY A 463 -6.65 -4.04 -25.41
CA GLY A 463 -7.75 -3.99 -26.38
C GLY A 463 -8.30 -5.38 -26.72
N GLN A 464 -8.31 -5.69 -28.02
CA GLN A 464 -8.78 -6.98 -28.54
C GLN A 464 -7.85 -8.17 -28.25
N TYR A 465 -6.58 -7.94 -27.87
CA TYR A 465 -5.73 -9.01 -27.34
C TYR A 465 -6.25 -9.54 -26.00
N ASN A 466 -7.03 -8.75 -25.25
CA ASN A 466 -7.67 -9.20 -24.03
C ASN A 466 -9.02 -9.91 -24.30
N ARG A 467 -10.00 -9.25 -24.94
CA ARG A 467 -11.26 -9.88 -25.39
C ARG A 467 -11.64 -9.42 -26.79
N PRO A 468 -12.22 -10.28 -27.64
CA PRO A 468 -12.52 -9.94 -29.03
C PRO A 468 -13.60 -8.84 -29.19
N TYR A 469 -14.41 -8.61 -28.16
CA TYR A 469 -15.45 -7.58 -28.13
C TYR A 469 -14.99 -6.25 -27.53
N ASN A 470 -13.74 -6.15 -27.04
CA ASN A 470 -13.20 -4.90 -26.55
C ASN A 470 -12.96 -3.94 -27.73
N ASN A 471 -12.95 -2.64 -27.43
CA ASN A 471 -12.52 -1.63 -28.40
C ASN A 471 -11.03 -1.81 -28.75
N VAL A 472 -10.64 -1.47 -29.98
CA VAL A 472 -9.23 -1.40 -30.38
C VAL A 472 -8.68 -0.02 -30.00
N PRO A 473 -7.68 0.08 -29.11
CA PRO A 473 -7.06 1.36 -28.78
C PRO A 473 -6.39 1.94 -30.03
N THR A 474 -6.47 3.26 -30.20
CA THR A 474 -5.98 3.94 -31.42
C THR A 474 -4.48 3.71 -31.67
N PHE A 475 -3.67 3.55 -30.61
CA PHE A 475 -2.24 3.26 -30.71
C PHE A 475 -1.89 1.81 -31.12
N HIS A 476 -2.89 0.93 -31.28
CA HIS A 476 -2.73 -0.39 -31.92
C HIS A 476 -2.82 -0.28 -33.44
N LEU A 477 -3.54 0.72 -33.96
CA LEU A 477 -3.79 0.87 -35.40
C LEU A 477 -2.47 1.16 -36.13
N GLY A 478 -2.16 0.35 -37.15
CA GLY A 478 -0.86 0.40 -37.84
C GLY A 478 0.32 -0.18 -37.05
N ASN A 479 0.12 -0.62 -35.81
CA ASN A 479 1.18 -1.06 -34.90
C ASN A 479 1.05 -2.53 -34.46
N MET A 480 0.22 -3.30 -35.16
CA MET A 480 0.09 -4.75 -35.04
C MET A 480 0.85 -5.44 -36.16
N TRP A 481 1.47 -6.58 -35.87
CA TRP A 481 2.23 -7.33 -36.86
C TRP A 481 1.34 -7.83 -37.99
N THR A 482 1.82 -7.66 -39.21
CA THR A 482 1.31 -8.31 -40.43
C THR A 482 2.50 -8.71 -41.31
N PRO A 483 2.32 -9.55 -42.34
CA PRO A 483 3.39 -9.83 -43.30
C PRO A 483 3.94 -8.59 -44.03
N GLN A 484 3.20 -7.47 -44.02
CA GLN A 484 3.59 -6.17 -44.57
C GLN A 484 4.10 -5.19 -43.50
N ASN A 485 4.01 -5.54 -42.21
CA ASN A 485 4.39 -4.72 -41.07
C ASN A 485 5.10 -5.60 -40.03
N THR A 486 6.32 -6.01 -40.33
CA THR A 486 7.07 -6.97 -39.51
C THR A 486 7.74 -6.34 -38.29
N ASP A 487 8.05 -5.04 -38.34
CA ASP A 487 8.61 -4.24 -37.23
C ASP A 487 7.51 -3.58 -36.36
N ALA A 488 6.41 -4.31 -36.13
CA ALA A 488 5.32 -3.85 -35.30
C ALA A 488 5.67 -3.86 -33.80
N TYR A 489 4.97 -3.07 -32.98
CA TYR A 489 5.06 -3.18 -31.53
C TYR A 489 4.29 -4.41 -31.01
N PHE A 490 3.06 -4.63 -31.47
CA PHE A 490 2.18 -5.71 -31.06
C PHE A 490 2.28 -6.95 -31.96
N PRO A 491 2.00 -8.18 -31.46
CA PRO A 491 2.10 -9.38 -32.27
C PRO A 491 0.95 -9.46 -33.26
N ARG A 492 0.91 -10.50 -34.11
CA ARG A 492 -0.26 -10.73 -34.97
C ARG A 492 -1.53 -10.76 -34.11
N THR A 493 -2.64 -10.22 -34.63
CA THR A 493 -3.87 -10.10 -33.84
C THR A 493 -4.33 -11.46 -33.32
N MET A 494 -4.48 -11.57 -32.01
CA MET A 494 -4.86 -12.81 -31.33
C MET A 494 -5.82 -12.51 -30.18
N SER A 495 -7.07 -12.91 -30.37
CA SER A 495 -8.09 -12.89 -29.32
C SER A 495 -7.64 -13.65 -28.07
N ARG A 496 -7.80 -13.03 -26.90
CA ARG A 496 -7.48 -13.57 -25.57
C ARG A 496 -6.00 -13.83 -25.29
N ALA A 497 -5.06 -13.33 -26.08
CA ALA A 497 -3.62 -13.36 -25.77
C ALA A 497 -3.26 -12.75 -24.39
N ALA A 498 -4.06 -11.81 -23.87
CA ALA A 498 -3.90 -11.15 -22.56
C ALA A 498 -5.09 -11.38 -21.59
N SER A 499 -5.74 -12.54 -21.69
CA SER A 499 -6.88 -12.92 -20.84
C SER A 499 -6.43 -13.79 -19.65
N ASN A 500 -6.93 -13.53 -18.44
CA ASN A 500 -6.55 -14.19 -17.20
C ASN A 500 -6.90 -15.69 -17.15
N ASN A 501 -7.90 -16.10 -17.94
CA ASN A 501 -8.34 -17.49 -18.04
C ASN A 501 -7.58 -18.30 -19.12
N THR A 502 -6.48 -17.76 -19.63
CA THR A 502 -5.67 -18.42 -20.66
C THR A 502 -4.17 -18.22 -20.43
N ASN A 503 -3.45 -19.34 -20.39
CA ASN A 503 -1.99 -19.39 -20.30
C ASN A 503 -1.36 -18.97 -21.65
N ARG A 504 -0.94 -17.70 -21.77
CA ARG A 504 -0.66 -17.00 -23.05
C ARG A 504 0.56 -16.08 -23.01
N THR A 505 1.10 -15.81 -24.19
CA THR A 505 2.29 -14.97 -24.43
C THR A 505 2.23 -13.53 -23.92
N LEU A 506 1.07 -12.87 -23.86
CA LEU A 506 0.97 -11.51 -23.30
C LEU A 506 0.62 -11.49 -21.81
N GLY A 507 0.09 -12.61 -21.27
CA GLY A 507 -0.21 -12.75 -19.84
C GLY A 507 1.03 -13.01 -18.97
N VAL A 508 2.18 -13.27 -19.58
CA VAL A 508 3.48 -13.43 -18.91
C VAL A 508 4.34 -12.19 -19.14
N ALA A 509 4.99 -11.70 -18.08
CA ALA A 509 5.82 -10.50 -18.18
C ALA A 509 7.03 -10.73 -19.10
N GLN A 510 7.31 -9.76 -19.98
CA GLN A 510 8.43 -9.80 -20.90
C GLN A 510 8.94 -8.40 -21.26
N THR A 511 10.12 -8.31 -21.88
CA THR A 511 10.86 -7.05 -22.06
C THR A 511 10.24 -6.06 -23.06
N ARG A 512 9.48 -6.49 -24.06
CA ARG A 512 8.91 -5.62 -25.12
C ARG A 512 7.72 -4.78 -24.63
N TYR A 513 6.86 -5.33 -23.77
CA TYR A 513 5.70 -4.65 -23.19
C TYR A 513 5.92 -4.17 -21.75
N LEU A 514 7.15 -4.25 -21.24
CA LEU A 514 7.52 -3.61 -19.99
C LEU A 514 7.57 -2.09 -20.17
N GLN A 515 6.58 -1.39 -19.64
CA GLN A 515 6.45 0.06 -19.74
C GLN A 515 7.39 0.77 -18.76
N ASN A 516 7.98 1.88 -19.19
CA ASN A 516 8.52 2.88 -18.27
C ASN A 516 7.38 3.85 -17.92
N VAL A 517 7.03 3.95 -16.63
CA VAL A 517 5.93 4.81 -16.14
C VAL A 517 6.46 5.98 -15.30
N ALA A 518 7.68 6.43 -15.58
CA ALA A 518 8.21 7.69 -15.09
C ALA A 518 7.39 8.89 -15.62
N TYR A 519 7.11 9.87 -14.76
CA TYR A 519 6.27 11.04 -15.08
C TYR A 519 6.67 12.29 -14.27
N LEU A 520 6.06 13.42 -14.64
CA LEU A 520 6.00 14.71 -13.93
C LEU A 520 4.62 15.35 -14.12
#